data_AF-A0A964QLD6-F1
#
_entry.id   AF-A0A964QLD6-F1
#
_cell.length_a   1.000
_cell.length_b   1.000
_cell.length_c   1.000
_cell.angle_alpha   90.00
_cell.angle_beta   90.00
_cell.angle_gamma   90.00
#
_symmetry.space_group_name_H-M   'P 1'
#
loop_
_entity.id
_entity.type
_entity.pdbx_description
1 polymer ?
#
loop_
_entity_poly.entity_id
_entity_poly.type
_entity_poly.pdbx_seq_one_letter_code
_entity_poly.pdbx_strand_id
1 'polypeptide(L)' 'DPGSPWQNPYIESFHSRFRDECLLREVRLNLHEARVVIEDWRGQYNTEKPHSRLGYLSPEPFSNTHLLTS' A
#
# COMPACT_ATOMS: atom_id res chain seq x y z
N ASP A 1 -3.05 -5.32 -18.45
CA ASP A 1 -1.64 -5.32 -18.89
C ASP A 1 -0.80 -4.59 -17.85
N PRO A 2 0.14 -5.25 -17.14
CA PRO A 2 0.98 -4.60 -16.14
C PRO A 2 2.07 -3.76 -16.81
N GLY A 3 2.08 -2.45 -16.55
CA GLY A 3 3.08 -1.52 -17.07
C GLY A 3 2.52 -0.34 -17.87
N SER A 4 1.20 -0.20 -17.94
CA SER A 4 0.61 0.94 -18.65
C SER A 4 0.85 2.27 -17.92
N PRO A 5 1.08 3.39 -18.64
CA PRO A 5 1.48 4.67 -18.03
C PRO A 5 0.46 5.25 -17.03
N TRP A 6 -0.81 4.85 -17.13
CA TRP A 6 -1.85 5.20 -16.16
C TRP A 6 -1.78 4.44 -14.83
N GLN A 7 -0.97 3.37 -14.74
CA GLN A 7 -0.66 2.70 -13.46
C GLN A 7 0.50 3.38 -12.71
N ASN A 8 1.31 4.17 -13.43
CA ASN A 8 2.43 4.92 -12.87
C ASN A 8 2.05 5.88 -11.71
N PRO A 9 0.97 6.67 -11.78
CA PRO A 9 0.59 7.54 -10.67
C PRO A 9 0.14 6.76 -9.42
N TYR A 10 -0.41 5.55 -9.56
CA TYR A 10 -0.78 4.72 -8.41
C TYR A 10 0.45 4.22 -7.66
N ILE A 11 1.44 3.70 -8.40
CA ILE A 11 2.69 3.22 -7.81
C ILE A 11 3.50 4.39 -7.23
N GLU A 12 3.51 5.56 -7.88
CA GLU A 12 4.12 6.77 -7.33
C GLU A 12 3.47 7.20 -6.00
N SER A 13 2.14 7.16 -5.91
CA SER A 13 1.40 7.46 -4.68
C SER A 13 1.75 6.50 -3.54
N PHE A 14 1.86 5.21 -3.86
CA PHE A 14 2.28 4.18 -2.90
C PHE A 14 3.72 4.42 -2.42
N HIS A 15 4.65 4.64 -3.35
CA HIS A 15 6.07 4.84 -3.04
C HIS A 15 6.30 6.10 -2.19
N SER A 16 5.58 7.19 -2.48
CA SER A 16 5.63 8.42 -1.69
C SER A 16 5.17 8.18 -0.25
N ARG A 17 4.00 7.54 -0.07
CA ARG A 17 3.46 7.22 1.27
C ARG A 17 4.31 6.24 2.05
N PHE A 18 4.83 5.21 1.38
CA PHE A 18 5.74 4.26 2.01
C PHE A 18 6.99 4.97 2.54
N ARG A 19 7.53 5.93 1.77
CA ARG A 19 8.68 6.71 2.22
C ARG A 19 8.34 7.59 3.43
N ASP A 20 7.23 8.32 3.38
CA ASP A 20 6.85 9.28 4.44
C ASP A 20 6.38 8.61 5.73
N GLU A 21 5.58 7.55 5.61
CA GLU A 21 4.91 6.91 6.76
C GLU A 21 5.73 5.78 7.37
N CYS A 22 6.50 5.03 6.56
CA CYS A 22 7.27 3.88 7.01
C CYS A 22 8.77 4.21 7.15
N LEU A 23 9.42 4.73 6.11
CA LEU A 23 10.90 4.84 6.10
C LEU A 23 11.44 6.11 6.77
N LEU A 24 10.76 7.25 6.66
CA LEU A 24 11.17 8.52 7.28
C LEU A 24 10.96 8.54 8.80
N ARG A 25 10.02 7.75 9.33
CA ARG A 25 9.79 7.59 10.77
C ARG A 25 10.81 6.67 11.46
N GLU A 26 11.37 5.72 10.72
CA GLU A 26 12.16 4.59 11.24
C GLU A 26 13.62 4.68 10.77
N VAL A 27 14.34 5.72 11.19
CA VAL A 27 15.68 6.06 10.67
C VAL A 27 16.80 5.07 11.07
N ARG A 28 16.53 4.01 11.83
CA ARG A 28 17.58 3.18 12.48
C ARG A 28 17.30 1.67 12.54
N LEU A 29 16.58 1.11 11.57
CA LEU A 29 16.34 -0.34 11.57
C LEU A 29 17.49 -1.12 10.93
N ASN A 30 17.95 -2.18 11.61
CA ASN A 30 18.73 -3.21 10.92
C ASN A 30 17.82 -4.00 9.95
N LEU A 31 18.40 -4.83 9.06
CA LEU A 31 17.63 -5.52 8.01
C LEU A 31 16.46 -6.37 8.57
N HIS A 32 16.61 -6.95 9.76
CA HIS A 32 15.55 -7.74 10.38
C HIS A 32 14.40 -6.85 10.83
N GLU A 33 14.70 -5.78 11.55
CA GLU A 33 13.69 -4.82 12.01
C GLU A 33 12.98 -4.14 10.83
N ALA A 34 13.73 -3.81 9.77
CA ALA A 34 13.15 -3.25 8.55
C ALA A 34 12.13 -4.19 7.92
N ARG A 35 12.39 -5.51 7.89
CA ARG A 35 11.40 -6.48 7.38
C ARG A 35 10.14 -6.50 8.22
N VAL A 36 10.27 -6.48 9.56
CA VAL A 36 9.11 -6.49 10.46
C VAL A 36 8.26 -5.24 10.26
N VAL A 37 8.89 -4.06 10.26
CA VAL A 37 8.18 -2.77 10.10
C VAL A 37 7.53 -2.64 8.73
N ILE A 38 8.20 -3.09 7.67
CA ILE A 38 7.64 -3.08 6.32
C ILE A 38 6.43 -4.02 6.22
N GLU A 39 6.50 -5.22 6.80
CA GLU A 39 5.36 -6.16 6.77
C GLU A 39 4.17 -5.66 7.58
N ASP A 40 4.40 -5.06 8.74
CA ASP A 40 3.35 -4.45 9.55
C ASP A 40 2.68 -3.28 8.82
N TRP A 41 3.47 -2.36 8.26
CA TRP A 41 2.96 -1.25 7.46
C TRP A 41 2.21 -1.73 6.22
N ARG A 42 2.72 -2.77 5.53
CA ARG A 42 2.04 -3.39 4.38
C ARG A 42 0.68 -3.97 4.77
N GLY A 43 0.59 -4.61 5.94
CA GLY A 43 -0.65 -5.10 6.52
C GLY A 43 -1.65 -3.96 6.68
N GLN A 44 -1.29 -2.95 7.46
CA GLN A 44 -2.12 -1.77 7.74
C GLN A 44 -2.57 -1.04 6.46
N TYR A 45 -1.66 -0.85 5.51
CA TYR A 45 -1.98 -0.21 4.22
C TYR A 45 -3.06 -0.99 3.45
N ASN A 46 -2.98 -2.32 3.45
CA ASN A 46 -3.90 -3.17 2.69
C ASN A 46 -5.26 -3.38 3.38
N THR A 47 -5.32 -3.38 4.71
CA THR A 47 -6.53 -3.73 5.47
C THR A 47 -7.29 -2.52 6.00
N GLU A 48 -6.60 -1.48 6.45
CA GLU A 48 -7.21 -0.42 7.25
C GLU A 48 -7.35 0.90 6.51
N LYS A 49 -6.60 1.12 5.42
CA LYS A 49 -6.49 2.45 4.82
C LYS A 49 -7.56 2.69 3.74
N PRO A 50 -8.56 3.56 3.98
CA PRO A 50 -9.58 3.84 2.98
C PRO A 50 -9.00 4.71 1.86
N HIS A 51 -9.22 4.30 0.61
CA HIS A 51 -8.86 5.09 -0.56
C HIS A 51 -10.12 5.67 -1.21
N SER A 52 -10.20 6.99 -1.33
CA SER A 52 -11.35 7.68 -1.96
C SER A 52 -11.63 7.21 -3.39
N ARG A 53 -10.58 6.83 -4.14
CA ARG A 53 -10.69 6.25 -5.48
C ARG A 53 -11.21 4.81 -5.50
N LEU A 54 -11.14 4.10 -4.38
CA LEU A 54 -11.66 2.75 -4.19
C LEU A 54 -13.03 2.76 -3.47
N GLY A 55 -13.75 3.89 -3.49
CA GLY A 55 -15.03 4.02 -2.79
C GLY A 55 -14.89 4.02 -1.26
N TYR A 56 -13.76 4.52 -0.74
CA TYR A 56 -13.39 4.48 0.69
C TYR A 56 -13.14 3.06 1.24
N LEU A 57 -12.93 2.08 0.37
CA LEU A 57 -12.43 0.78 0.75
C LEU A 57 -10.90 0.77 0.80
N SER A 58 -10.36 -0.08 1.66
CA SER A 58 -8.95 -0.45 1.62
C SER A 58 -8.67 -1.42 0.45
N PRO A 59 -7.40 -1.60 0.05
CA PRO A 59 -7.04 -2.42 -1.11
C PRO A 59 -7.54 -3.86 -1.05
N GLU A 60 -7.52 -4.49 0.13
CA GLU A 60 -7.99 -5.88 0.34
C GLU A 60 -9.51 -6.04 0.11
N PRO A 61 -10.41 -5.29 0.77
CA PRO A 61 -11.83 -5.38 0.50
C PRO A 61 -12.21 -4.94 -0.92
N PHE A 62 -11.48 -3.98 -1.52
CA PHE A 62 -11.68 -3.65 -2.93
C PHE A 62 -11.36 -4.83 -3.86
N SER A 63 -10.23 -5.53 -3.64
CA SER A 63 -9.85 -6.71 -4.42
C SER A 63 -10.85 -7.85 -4.26
N ASN A 64 -11.32 -8.12 -3.04
CA ASN A 64 -12.31 -9.16 -2.77
C ASN A 64 -13.66 -8.86 -3.41
N THR A 65 -14.09 -7.60 -3.41
CA THR A 65 -15.33 -7.18 -4.08
C THR A 65 -15.25 -7.37 -5.59
N HIS A 66 -14.11 -7.02 -6.21
CA HIS A 66 -13.94 -7.12 -7.65
C HIS A 66 -13.84 -8.57 -8.17
N LEU A 67 -13.36 -9.50 -7.33
CA LEU A 67 -13.32 -10.94 -7.62
C LEU A 67 -14.69 -11.62 -7.52
N LEU A 68 -15.61 -11.08 -6.70
CA LEU A 68 -16.97 -11.62 -6.55
C LEU A 68 -17.94 -11.17 -7.66
N THR A 69 -17.59 -10.13 -8.41
CA THR A 69 -18.40 -9.55 -9.49
C THR A 69 -17.91 -9.89 -10.89
N SER A 70 -16.89 -10.75 -11.03
CA SER A 70 -16.27 -11.16 -12.30
C SER A 70 -16.67 -12.57 -12.73
#